data_AF-A0A9Q4NMR0-F1
#
_entry.id   AF-A0A9Q4NMR0-F1
#
_cell.length_a   1.000
_cell.length_b   1.000
_cell.length_c   1.000
_cell.angle_alpha   90.00
_cell.angle_beta   90.00
_cell.angle_gamma   90.00
#
_symmetry.space_group_name_H-M   'P 1'
#
loop_
_entity.id
_entity.type
_entity.pdbx_description
1 polymer ?
#
loop_
_entity_poly.entity_id
_entity_poly.type
_entity_poly.pdbx_seq_one_letter_code
_entity_poly.pdbx_strand_id
1 'polypeptide(L)'
;MKILVISKEAWRDEQNGGNVLTNMFSHFSGSEFAQIYCNEQEPNNAICRNYYQMSDRMMVNNILHRTKVGRKVIYNHVPTATVATNENYRKMVSWIGGDFKRIVREHVWLLAKWDESEIISYAKEFNPDIIFAPCYGNHYMQKLTILVHEKLKAPVISYISDDFYTNKQFKFSPVFWMNHFFLRRRTRTTFKHYSLVYTMTNEQKEQCERDFGANMKILRKNGQFESQYLKKTVNSPIRLVYAGGIYLDRWKTLKVLADAIRAINVDGVKMVLDIYTNNLLNDKMQQAINDGVSSRVHKAVSMVELMEIYHHSDVALHVEAFDVTNRHIVRMSFSTKIIDCMDSGCAVMAICDEKQAGGAYLRRNGCAICINDLSEVAHVLRNILDNPLLLIDYQHKAFEVGRKYHLQKNITRDLIQDFESIEKIKKL
;
A
#
# COMPACT_ATOMS: atom_id res chain seq x y z
N MET A 1 18.51 8.02 17.22
CA MET A 1 18.83 8.07 15.78
C MET A 1 18.02 9.19 15.13
N LYS A 2 18.61 9.96 14.22
CA LYS A 2 17.91 11.01 13.46
C LYS A 2 17.55 10.52 12.06
N ILE A 3 16.26 10.44 11.74
CA ILE A 3 15.76 9.91 10.47
C ILE A 3 15.08 11.02 9.67
N LEU A 4 15.65 11.34 8.50
CA LEU A 4 15.04 12.28 7.55
C LEU A 4 14.18 11.51 6.54
N VAL A 5 12.87 11.74 6.58
CA VAL A 5 11.91 11.16 5.63
C VAL A 5 11.81 12.05 4.39
N ILE A 6 11.97 11.49 3.19
CA ILE A 6 11.69 12.17 1.92
C ILE A 6 10.52 11.46 1.25
N SER A 7 9.35 12.09 1.23
CA SER A 7 8.12 11.48 0.74
C SER A 7 7.36 12.38 -0.22
N LYS A 8 6.47 11.77 -1.00
CA LYS A 8 5.59 12.52 -1.89
C LYS A 8 4.48 13.24 -1.10
N GLU A 9 3.80 12.50 -0.24
CA GLU A 9 2.75 13.02 0.64
C GLU A 9 3.29 13.46 2.00
N ALA A 10 2.58 14.39 2.65
CA ALA A 10 2.74 14.68 4.07
C ALA A 10 2.51 13.41 4.92
N TRP A 11 3.20 13.29 6.05
CA TRP A 11 2.99 12.18 6.98
C TRP A 11 1.64 12.33 7.68
N ARG A 12 0.61 11.67 7.13
CA ARG A 12 -0.78 11.70 7.61
C ARG A 12 -1.29 10.28 7.89
N ASP A 13 -1.67 9.99 9.14
CA ASP A 13 -2.06 8.64 9.60
C ASP A 13 -3.33 8.09 8.94
N GLU A 14 -4.21 8.96 8.46
CA GLU A 14 -5.43 8.57 7.75
C GLU A 14 -5.20 8.23 6.27
N GLN A 15 -3.98 8.44 5.77
CA GLN A 15 -3.59 8.09 4.40
C GLN A 15 -2.68 6.87 4.40
N ASN A 16 -2.78 6.03 3.35
CA ASN A 16 -1.99 4.81 3.24
C ASN A 16 -0.48 5.05 3.44
N GLY A 17 0.09 6.09 2.81
CA GLY A 17 1.51 6.41 2.92
C GLY A 17 1.95 6.77 4.34
N GLY A 18 1.23 7.67 5.00
CA GLY A 18 1.53 8.06 6.39
C GLY A 18 1.24 6.95 7.39
N ASN A 19 0.18 6.17 7.20
CA ASN A 19 -0.11 4.99 8.02
C ASN A 19 1.04 3.97 7.96
N VAL A 20 1.61 3.72 6.78
CA VAL A 20 2.80 2.86 6.64
C VAL A 20 3.99 3.43 7.40
N LEU A 21 4.26 4.74 7.30
CA LEU A 21 5.34 5.38 8.05
C LEU A 21 5.14 5.23 9.57
N THR A 22 3.93 5.44 10.08
CA THR A 22 3.62 5.28 11.51
C THR A 22 3.77 3.84 11.97
N ASN A 23 3.31 2.87 11.19
CA ASN A 23 3.50 1.45 11.49
C ASN A 23 4.98 1.05 11.50
N MET A 24 5.80 1.67 10.67
CA MET A 24 7.26 1.43 10.64
C MET A 24 7.97 2.10 11.83
N PHE A 25 7.63 3.34 12.17
CA PHE A 25 8.46 4.19 13.02
C PHE A 25 7.92 4.45 14.43
N SER A 26 6.68 4.06 14.75
CA SER A 26 6.09 4.25 16.09
C SER A 26 6.87 3.60 17.23
N HIS A 27 7.63 2.54 16.94
CA HIS A 27 8.42 1.80 17.93
C HIS A 27 9.90 2.22 17.99
N PHE A 28 10.31 3.23 17.22
CA PHE A 28 11.69 3.75 17.22
C PHE A 28 11.90 4.72 18.38
N SER A 29 11.82 4.20 19.61
CA SER A 29 12.00 4.97 20.85
C SER A 29 13.31 5.75 20.87
N GLY A 30 13.24 7.05 21.19
CA GLY A 30 14.43 7.93 21.23
C GLY A 30 14.96 8.33 19.85
N SER A 31 14.21 8.07 18.77
CA SER A 31 14.54 8.61 17.44
C SER A 31 13.86 9.95 17.20
N GLU A 32 14.56 10.83 16.48
CA GLU A 32 14.04 12.11 16.03
C GLU A 32 13.71 12.02 14.54
N PHE A 33 12.64 12.69 14.13
CA PHE A 33 12.16 12.66 12.75
C PHE A 33 12.03 14.08 12.18
N ALA A 34 12.42 14.19 10.92
CA ALA A 34 12.12 15.33 10.06
C ALA A 34 11.58 14.83 8.73
N GLN A 35 10.78 15.64 8.03
CA GLN A 35 10.22 15.24 6.74
C GLN A 35 10.32 16.34 5.69
N ILE A 36 10.84 15.99 4.52
CA ILE A 36 10.68 16.78 3.29
C ILE A 36 9.55 16.14 2.48
N TYR A 37 8.49 16.89 2.17
CA TYR A 37 7.34 16.37 1.42
C TYR A 37 6.83 17.31 0.32
N CYS A 38 6.09 16.75 -0.64
CA CYS A 38 5.81 17.37 -1.94
C CYS A 38 4.31 17.55 -2.25
N ASN A 39 3.46 17.75 -1.24
CA ASN A 39 2.02 18.04 -1.39
C ASN A 39 1.56 19.22 -0.52
N GLU A 40 0.32 19.67 -0.73
CA GLU A 40 -0.22 20.87 -0.05
C GLU A 40 -0.77 20.60 1.34
N GLN A 41 -0.98 19.33 1.68
CA GLN A 41 -1.61 18.97 2.92
C GLN A 41 -0.68 19.20 4.11
N GLU A 42 -1.27 19.57 5.23
CA GLU A 42 -0.53 19.64 6.49
C GLU A 42 -0.25 18.21 7.01
N PRO A 43 0.75 17.97 7.84
CA PRO A 43 0.97 16.66 8.47
C PRO A 43 -0.12 16.31 9.50
N ASN A 44 -0.27 15.02 9.79
CA ASN A 44 -1.17 14.48 10.83
C ASN A 44 -0.61 13.17 11.39
N ASN A 45 0.20 13.23 12.46
CA ASN A 45 0.76 12.05 13.13
C ASN A 45 1.30 12.42 14.52
N ALA A 46 1.54 11.41 15.35
CA ALA A 46 2.05 11.55 16.71
C ALA A 46 3.58 11.49 16.84
N ILE A 47 4.34 11.48 15.73
CA ILE A 47 5.78 11.16 15.72
C ILE A 47 6.65 12.38 15.35
N CYS A 48 6.36 13.00 14.21
CA CYS A 48 7.21 14.03 13.61
C CYS A 48 6.67 15.45 13.88
N ARG A 49 7.59 16.40 14.12
CA ARG A 49 7.26 17.82 14.37
C ARG A 49 7.97 18.79 13.44
N ASN A 50 8.98 18.31 12.71
CA ASN A 50 9.86 19.12 11.89
C ASN A 50 9.66 18.80 10.41
N TYR A 51 9.25 19.79 9.62
CA TYR A 51 8.88 19.57 8.23
C TYR A 51 9.45 20.65 7.29
N TYR A 52 9.70 20.25 6.05
CA TYR A 52 9.93 21.14 4.92
C TYR A 52 8.96 20.77 3.79
N GLN A 53 8.04 21.67 3.50
CA GLN A 53 6.97 21.45 2.53
C GLN A 53 7.28 22.11 1.21
N MET A 54 7.15 21.34 0.13
CA MET A 54 7.00 21.84 -1.23
C MET A 54 5.66 21.36 -1.79
N SER A 55 5.08 22.08 -2.76
CA SER A 55 3.82 21.66 -3.36
C SER A 55 3.72 21.99 -4.84
N ASP A 56 2.82 21.29 -5.54
CA ASP A 56 2.57 21.53 -6.97
C ASP A 56 2.20 23.01 -7.24
N ARG A 57 1.40 23.63 -6.36
CA ARG A 57 1.07 25.06 -6.47
C ARG A 57 2.26 25.98 -6.29
N MET A 58 3.18 25.67 -5.37
CA MET A 58 4.42 26.43 -5.24
C MET A 58 5.25 26.35 -6.52
N MET A 59 5.32 25.17 -7.14
CA MET A 59 6.02 24.98 -8.41
C MET A 59 5.39 25.80 -9.54
N VAL A 60 4.05 25.74 -9.67
CA VAL A 60 3.33 26.52 -10.68
C VAL A 60 3.50 28.03 -10.46
N ASN A 61 3.32 28.51 -9.22
CA ASN A 61 3.49 29.92 -8.90
C ASN A 61 4.92 30.40 -9.13
N ASN A 62 5.93 29.55 -8.92
CA ASN A 62 7.31 29.87 -9.27
C ASN A 62 7.50 30.05 -10.78
N ILE A 63 6.90 29.19 -11.60
CA ILE A 63 6.98 29.32 -13.06
C ILE A 63 6.28 30.60 -13.54
N LEU A 64 5.07 30.87 -13.03
CA LEU A 64 4.23 31.99 -13.49
C LEU A 64 4.66 33.35 -12.91
N HIS A 65 5.07 33.36 -11.65
CA HIS A 65 5.24 34.58 -10.85
C HIS A 65 6.61 34.67 -10.16
N ARG A 66 7.52 33.71 -10.40
CA ARG A 66 8.86 33.65 -9.79
C ARG A 66 8.85 33.68 -8.25
N THR A 67 7.76 33.21 -7.64
CA THR A 67 7.62 33.13 -6.18
C THR A 67 8.54 32.07 -5.59
N LYS A 68 8.90 32.22 -4.31
CA LYS A 68 9.64 31.21 -3.54
C LYS A 68 8.93 29.86 -3.53
N VAL A 69 9.72 28.80 -3.63
CA VAL A 69 9.28 27.41 -3.48
C VAL A 69 9.83 26.88 -2.16
N GLY A 70 8.99 26.18 -1.39
CA GLY A 70 9.40 25.57 -0.15
C GLY A 70 9.12 26.43 1.07
N ARG A 71 8.77 25.78 2.18
CA ARG A 71 8.67 26.42 3.50
C ARG A 71 9.01 25.43 4.61
N LYS A 72 9.70 25.91 5.65
CA LYS A 72 9.87 25.17 6.91
C LYS A 72 8.58 25.26 7.73
N VAL A 73 8.11 24.14 8.26
CA VAL A 73 6.95 24.05 9.13
C VAL A 73 7.38 23.27 10.38
N ILE A 74 7.45 23.94 11.52
CA ILE A 74 7.81 23.33 12.80
C ILE A 74 6.61 23.49 13.73
N TYR A 75 6.20 22.40 14.36
CA TYR A 75 5.12 22.44 15.34
C TYR A 75 5.66 22.29 16.76
N ASN A 76 5.12 23.10 17.68
CA ASN A 76 5.43 22.98 19.12
C ASN A 76 4.97 21.63 19.69
N HIS A 77 3.79 21.18 19.24
CA HIS A 77 3.20 19.87 19.55
C HIS A 77 3.00 19.07 18.27
N VAL A 78 2.92 17.75 18.38
CA VAL A 78 2.65 16.90 17.22
C VAL A 78 1.32 17.29 16.56
N PRO A 79 1.28 17.47 15.22
CA PRO A 79 0.04 17.82 14.55
C PRO A 79 -0.86 16.58 14.47
N THR A 80 -1.94 16.54 15.25
CA THR A 80 -2.91 15.42 15.26
C THR A 80 -4.27 15.81 14.68
N ALA A 81 -4.37 17.00 14.09
CA ALA A 81 -5.61 17.50 13.50
C ALA A 81 -5.95 16.76 12.20
N THR A 82 -7.13 16.12 12.17
CA THR A 82 -7.65 15.38 11.02
C THR A 82 -8.24 16.26 9.93
N VAL A 83 -8.25 17.59 10.09
CA VAL A 83 -8.77 18.51 9.08
C VAL A 83 -7.85 18.51 7.86
N ALA A 84 -8.24 17.78 6.83
CA ALA A 84 -7.57 17.83 5.54
C ALA A 84 -7.92 19.16 4.84
N THR A 85 -6.90 19.91 4.45
CA THR A 85 -7.08 21.05 3.54
C THR A 85 -7.51 20.53 2.17
N ASN A 86 -8.58 21.10 1.60
CA ASN A 86 -9.01 20.76 0.25
C ASN A 86 -7.91 21.14 -0.75
N GLU A 87 -7.29 20.15 -1.38
CA GLU A 87 -6.35 20.35 -2.50
C GLU A 87 -7.14 20.85 -3.74
N ASN A 88 -7.43 22.15 -3.81
CA ASN A 88 -8.20 22.74 -4.90
C ASN A 88 -7.56 22.52 -6.28
N TYR A 89 -6.24 22.32 -6.35
CA TYR A 89 -5.52 22.17 -7.62
C TYR A 89 -5.75 20.81 -8.31
N ARG A 90 -6.20 19.76 -7.58
CA ARG A 90 -6.56 18.46 -8.19
C ARG A 90 -7.78 18.54 -9.11
N LYS A 91 -8.62 19.57 -8.99
CA LYS A 91 -9.79 19.80 -9.85
C LYS A 91 -9.42 20.42 -11.21
N MET A 92 -8.26 21.08 -11.33
CA MET A 92 -7.96 21.96 -12.46
C MET A 92 -7.64 21.23 -13.79
N VAL A 93 -7.66 19.90 -13.80
CA VAL A 93 -7.32 19.12 -15.00
C VAL A 93 -8.30 17.94 -15.22
N SER A 94 -9.55 18.00 -14.78
CA SER A 94 -10.49 16.85 -14.92
C SER A 94 -10.64 16.31 -16.35
N TRP A 95 -10.48 17.17 -17.37
CA TRP A 95 -10.55 16.88 -18.81
C TRP A 95 -9.37 16.12 -19.44
N ILE A 96 -8.24 15.95 -18.75
CA ILE A 96 -7.07 15.26 -19.33
C ILE A 96 -6.88 13.87 -18.70
N GLY A 97 -6.58 12.87 -19.53
CA GLY A 97 -6.26 11.50 -19.10
C GLY A 97 -5.14 11.45 -18.05
N GLY A 98 -5.21 10.48 -17.14
CA GLY A 98 -4.30 10.37 -15.98
C GLY A 98 -2.82 10.33 -16.33
N ASP A 99 -2.45 9.69 -17.45
CA ASP A 99 -1.06 9.58 -17.89
C ASP A 99 -0.47 10.95 -18.29
N PHE A 100 -1.26 11.81 -18.95
CA PHE A 100 -0.80 13.15 -19.34
C PHE A 100 -0.74 14.10 -18.14
N LYS A 101 -1.67 14.01 -17.17
CA LYS A 101 -1.56 14.75 -15.89
C LYS A 101 -0.24 14.48 -15.17
N ARG A 102 0.17 13.20 -15.14
CA ARG A 102 1.44 12.80 -14.53
C ARG A 102 2.61 13.47 -15.25
N ILE A 103 2.61 13.46 -16.57
CA ILE A 103 3.68 14.06 -17.38
C ILE A 103 3.73 15.58 -17.21
N VAL A 104 2.59 16.27 -17.25
CA VAL A 104 2.52 17.72 -16.98
C VAL A 104 3.12 18.03 -15.62
N ARG A 105 2.78 17.26 -14.59
CA ARG A 105 3.37 17.43 -13.27
C ARG A 105 4.89 17.24 -13.30
N GLU A 106 5.42 16.21 -13.95
CA GLU A 106 6.88 16.04 -14.08
C GLU A 106 7.54 17.24 -14.79
N HIS A 107 6.89 17.83 -15.79
CA HIS A 107 7.40 19.02 -16.48
C HIS A 107 7.35 20.26 -15.60
N VAL A 108 6.27 20.46 -14.84
CA VAL A 108 6.17 21.56 -13.86
C VAL A 108 7.32 21.47 -12.85
N TRP A 109 7.59 20.29 -12.31
CA TRP A 109 8.71 20.10 -11.37
C TRP A 109 10.09 20.17 -12.02
N LEU A 110 10.19 19.93 -13.34
CA LEU A 110 11.42 20.11 -14.09
C LEU A 110 11.73 21.59 -14.36
N LEU A 111 10.70 22.39 -14.64
CA LEU A 111 10.80 23.81 -15.01
C LEU A 111 10.87 24.73 -13.79
N ALA A 112 10.19 24.37 -12.70
CA ALA A 112 10.20 25.16 -11.48
C ALA A 112 11.61 25.22 -10.86
N LYS A 113 12.01 26.42 -10.46
CA LYS A 113 13.28 26.67 -9.76
C LYS A 113 13.07 26.53 -8.26
N TRP A 114 12.94 25.29 -7.80
CA TRP A 114 12.98 24.99 -6.37
C TRP A 114 14.35 25.31 -5.74
N ASP A 115 14.36 25.81 -4.50
CA ASP A 115 15.59 26.27 -3.83
C ASP A 115 16.38 25.09 -3.26
N GLU A 116 17.26 24.52 -4.09
CA GLU A 116 18.13 23.41 -3.69
C GLU A 116 19.02 23.78 -2.49
N SER A 117 19.38 25.06 -2.32
CA SER A 117 20.23 25.50 -1.19
C SER A 117 19.47 25.48 0.13
N GLU A 118 18.20 25.91 0.13
CA GLU A 118 17.35 25.88 1.33
C GLU A 118 16.99 24.45 1.73
N ILE A 119 16.66 23.58 0.77
CA ILE A 119 16.39 22.15 1.01
C ILE A 119 17.59 21.49 1.70
N ILE A 120 18.80 21.73 1.20
CA ILE A 120 20.02 21.17 1.75
C ILE A 120 20.36 21.80 3.10
N SER A 121 20.15 23.10 3.27
CA SER A 121 20.34 23.79 4.55
C SER A 121 19.44 23.18 5.64
N TYR A 122 18.15 23.02 5.34
CA TYR A 122 17.18 22.37 6.21
C TYR A 122 17.62 20.94 6.59
N ALA A 123 17.99 20.14 5.60
CA ALA A 123 18.42 18.76 5.82
C ALA A 123 19.72 18.69 6.65
N LYS A 124 20.67 19.60 6.43
CA LYS A 124 21.92 19.70 7.19
C LYS A 124 21.70 20.17 8.63
N GLU A 125 20.78 21.12 8.85
CA GLU A 125 20.39 21.58 10.19
C GLU A 125 19.86 20.42 11.03
N PHE A 126 19.04 19.54 10.43
CA PHE A 126 18.57 18.34 11.09
C PHE A 126 19.68 17.32 11.34
N ASN A 127 20.69 17.24 10.46
CA ASN A 127 21.83 16.33 10.51
C ASN A 127 21.44 14.85 10.68
N PRO A 128 20.77 14.23 9.69
CA PRO A 128 20.26 12.87 9.81
C PRO A 128 21.37 11.82 9.84
N ASP A 129 21.13 10.80 10.65
CA ASP A 129 21.88 9.54 10.62
C ASP A 129 21.49 8.74 9.38
N ILE A 130 20.20 8.68 9.05
CA ILE A 130 19.62 7.92 7.93
C ILE A 130 18.63 8.79 7.16
N ILE A 131 18.61 8.65 5.84
CA ILE A 131 17.53 9.14 4.98
C ILE A 131 16.60 7.97 4.67
N PHE A 132 15.32 8.09 5.02
CA PHE A 132 14.29 7.16 4.57
C PHE A 132 13.53 7.77 3.38
N ALA A 133 13.66 7.18 2.20
CA ALA A 133 13.09 7.74 0.97
C ALA A 133 12.42 6.64 0.11
N PRO A 134 11.08 6.48 0.15
CA PRO A 134 10.39 5.55 -0.72
C PRO A 134 10.71 5.81 -2.20
N CYS A 135 10.88 4.72 -2.96
CA CYS A 135 11.19 4.80 -4.38
C CYS A 135 9.90 5.04 -5.17
N TYR A 136 9.56 6.31 -5.37
CA TYR A 136 8.42 6.69 -6.19
C TYR A 136 8.75 6.57 -7.68
N GLY A 137 7.74 6.21 -8.48
CA GLY A 137 7.78 6.32 -9.94
C GLY A 137 7.70 7.77 -10.44
N ASN A 138 8.26 8.74 -9.74
CA ASN A 138 8.23 10.16 -10.09
C ASN A 138 9.64 10.68 -10.32
N HIS A 139 9.85 11.41 -11.41
CA HIS A 139 11.17 11.89 -11.79
C HIS A 139 11.71 12.91 -10.78
N TYR A 140 10.84 13.81 -10.29
CA TYR A 140 11.22 14.82 -9.30
C TYR A 140 11.53 14.22 -7.92
N MET A 141 10.78 13.21 -7.47
CA MET A 141 11.06 12.53 -6.19
C MET A 141 12.41 11.81 -6.22
N GLN A 142 12.70 11.09 -7.30
CA GLN A 142 14.01 10.43 -7.46
C GLN A 142 15.15 11.44 -7.55
N LYS A 143 14.94 12.60 -8.20
CA LYS A 143 15.92 13.71 -8.22
C LYS A 143 16.15 14.27 -6.82
N LEU A 144 15.09 14.50 -6.05
CA LEU A 144 15.16 15.03 -4.68
C LEU A 144 15.95 14.10 -3.76
N THR A 145 15.69 12.80 -3.81
CA THR A 145 16.42 11.81 -3.01
C THR A 145 17.92 11.83 -3.32
N ILE A 146 18.30 11.82 -4.60
CA ILE A 146 19.71 11.89 -5.01
C ILE A 146 20.34 13.20 -4.53
N LEU A 147 19.69 14.35 -4.75
CA LEU A 147 20.18 15.66 -4.36
C LEU A 147 20.52 15.72 -2.85
N VAL A 148 19.59 15.29 -2.00
CA VAL A 148 19.79 15.30 -0.54
C VAL A 148 20.88 14.31 -0.14
N HIS A 149 20.84 13.08 -0.64
CA HIS A 149 21.85 12.06 -0.33
C HIS A 149 23.26 12.49 -0.77
N GLU A 150 23.43 13.03 -1.99
CA GLU A 150 24.75 13.40 -2.49
C GLU A 150 25.40 14.53 -1.68
N LYS A 151 24.59 15.42 -1.10
CA LYS A 151 25.07 16.56 -0.30
C LYS A 151 25.28 16.24 1.17
N LEU A 152 24.53 15.30 1.73
CA LEU A 152 24.64 14.90 3.14
C LEU A 152 25.50 13.65 3.34
N LYS A 153 25.61 12.80 2.32
CA LYS A 153 26.25 11.47 2.37
C LYS A 153 25.68 10.52 3.43
N ALA A 154 24.49 10.82 3.98
CA ALA A 154 23.78 9.90 4.86
C ALA A 154 23.27 8.69 4.05
N PRO A 155 23.35 7.46 4.59
CA PRO A 155 22.84 6.27 3.93
C PRO A 155 21.34 6.37 3.68
N VAL A 156 20.88 5.81 2.57
CA VAL A 156 19.47 5.87 2.16
C VAL A 156 18.85 4.49 2.31
N ILE A 157 17.84 4.38 3.15
CA ILE A 157 16.95 3.23 3.21
C ILE A 157 15.71 3.57 2.39
N SER A 158 15.36 2.72 1.43
CA SER A 158 14.23 2.92 0.53
C SER A 158 13.17 1.84 0.68
N TYR A 159 12.02 2.09 0.07
CA TYR A 159 10.89 1.19 0.01
C TYR A 159 10.27 1.26 -1.39
N ILE A 160 10.13 0.12 -2.08
CA ILE A 160 9.43 0.01 -3.36
C ILE A 160 8.20 -0.89 -3.20
N SER A 161 7.03 -0.42 -3.68
CA SER A 161 5.76 -1.13 -3.53
C SER A 161 5.26 -1.71 -4.85
N ASP A 162 4.93 -0.86 -5.82
CA ASP A 162 4.27 -1.25 -7.07
C ASP A 162 5.21 -1.22 -8.27
N ASP A 163 4.82 -1.94 -9.33
CA ASP A 163 5.60 -2.06 -10.54
C ASP A 163 5.41 -0.86 -11.49
N PHE A 164 6.22 0.18 -11.28
CA PHE A 164 6.40 1.27 -12.24
C PHE A 164 7.64 1.11 -13.12
N TYR A 165 8.36 0.00 -13.00
CA TYR A 165 9.69 -0.17 -13.61
C TYR A 165 9.74 -1.25 -14.69
N THR A 166 9.08 -2.40 -14.58
CA THR A 166 9.16 -3.41 -15.66
C THR A 166 8.47 -2.92 -16.93
N ASN A 167 8.66 -3.58 -18.08
CA ASN A 167 7.94 -3.26 -19.33
C ASN A 167 6.66 -4.10 -19.49
N LYS A 168 6.04 -4.50 -18.39
CA LYS A 168 4.90 -5.41 -18.39
C LYS A 168 3.55 -4.70 -18.28
N GLN A 169 3.52 -3.36 -18.28
CA GLN A 169 2.27 -2.60 -18.27
C GLN A 169 1.60 -2.68 -19.65
N PHE A 170 0.27 -2.88 -19.65
CA PHE A 170 -0.52 -2.87 -20.87
C PHE A 170 -1.02 -1.45 -21.17
N LYS A 171 -0.30 -0.72 -22.04
CA LYS A 171 -0.57 0.68 -22.39
C LYS A 171 -0.36 0.93 -23.89
N PHE A 172 -1.33 1.58 -24.53
CA PHE A 172 -1.26 1.93 -25.95
C PHE A 172 -0.61 3.30 -26.22
N SER A 173 -0.47 4.16 -25.21
CA SER A 173 0.02 5.53 -25.38
C SER A 173 1.54 5.56 -25.61
N PRO A 174 2.05 6.09 -26.75
CA PRO A 174 3.50 6.24 -26.98
C PRO A 174 4.14 7.21 -25.98
N VAL A 175 3.40 8.23 -25.58
CA VAL A 175 3.83 9.24 -24.59
C VAL A 175 4.04 8.60 -23.22
N PHE A 176 3.22 7.61 -22.84
CA PHE A 176 3.46 6.79 -21.66
C PHE A 176 4.79 6.05 -21.75
N TRP A 177 5.05 5.35 -22.87
CA TRP A 177 6.26 4.54 -23.06
C TRP A 177 7.53 5.39 -23.06
N MET A 178 7.50 6.57 -23.69
CA MET A 178 8.62 7.52 -23.67
C MET A 178 8.97 7.93 -22.23
N ASN A 179 7.99 8.41 -21.45
CA ASN A 179 8.19 8.76 -20.04
C ASN A 179 8.65 7.56 -19.21
N HIS A 180 8.06 6.39 -19.46
CA HIS A 180 8.43 5.13 -18.81
C HIS A 180 9.91 4.80 -19.01
N PHE A 181 10.43 4.86 -20.25
CA PHE A 181 11.84 4.56 -20.50
C PHE A 181 12.80 5.55 -19.84
N PHE A 182 12.46 6.85 -19.82
CA PHE A 182 13.24 7.83 -19.06
C PHE A 182 13.21 7.53 -17.56
N LEU A 183 12.04 7.18 -17.01
CA LEU A 183 11.87 6.87 -15.60
C LEU A 183 12.64 5.59 -15.22
N ARG A 184 12.62 4.57 -16.09
CA ARG A 184 13.43 3.35 -15.90
C ARG A 184 14.91 3.66 -15.82
N ARG A 185 15.42 4.49 -16.73
CA ARG A 185 16.84 4.90 -16.71
C ARG A 185 17.17 5.63 -15.42
N ARG A 186 16.32 6.56 -14.98
CA ARG A 186 16.51 7.28 -13.72
C ARG A 186 16.47 6.35 -12.51
N THR A 187 15.51 5.43 -12.48
CA THR A 187 15.35 4.44 -11.40
C THR A 187 16.61 3.60 -11.25
N ARG A 188 17.21 3.13 -12.36
CA ARG A 188 18.51 2.43 -12.33
C ARG A 188 19.62 3.26 -11.71
N THR A 189 19.66 4.57 -11.97
CA THR A 189 20.62 5.46 -11.33
C THR A 189 20.32 5.63 -9.85
N THR A 190 19.06 5.89 -9.49
CA THR A 190 18.64 6.11 -8.10
C THR A 190 18.92 4.92 -7.21
N PHE A 191 18.71 3.68 -7.68
CA PHE A 191 18.97 2.47 -6.90
C PHE A 191 20.43 2.33 -6.45
N LYS A 192 21.39 2.94 -7.15
CA LYS A 192 22.82 2.94 -6.75
C LYS A 192 23.08 3.73 -5.46
N HIS A 193 22.15 4.60 -5.07
CA HIS A 193 22.27 5.43 -3.87
C HIS A 193 21.60 4.80 -2.64
N TYR A 194 20.93 3.65 -2.81
CA TYR A 194 20.24 2.97 -1.72
C TYR A 194 21.17 1.97 -1.02
N SER A 195 21.28 2.10 0.31
CA SER A 195 22.02 1.18 1.17
C SER A 195 21.20 -0.08 1.48
N LEU A 196 19.87 0.06 1.53
CA LEU A 196 18.90 -1.01 1.72
C LEU A 196 17.58 -0.62 1.04
N VAL A 197 16.92 -1.57 0.38
CA VAL A 197 15.59 -1.37 -0.20
C VAL A 197 14.62 -2.43 0.30
N TYR A 198 13.52 -1.99 0.87
CA TYR A 198 12.42 -2.86 1.25
C TYR A 198 11.41 -3.03 0.10
N THR A 199 10.79 -4.21 0.05
CA THR A 199 9.61 -4.51 -0.77
C THR A 199 8.70 -5.49 -0.03
N MET A 200 7.46 -5.68 -0.49
CA MET A 200 6.52 -6.63 0.10
C MET A 200 6.57 -8.03 -0.53
N THR A 201 7.12 -8.18 -1.73
CA THR A 201 7.00 -9.43 -2.51
C THR A 201 8.35 -10.00 -2.89
N ASN A 202 8.44 -11.34 -2.90
CA ASN A 202 9.65 -12.03 -3.36
C ASN A 202 9.83 -11.77 -4.86
N GLU A 203 8.74 -11.68 -5.60
CA GLU A 203 8.70 -11.40 -7.04
C GLU A 203 9.35 -10.04 -7.36
N GLN A 204 9.02 -8.99 -6.60
CA GLN A 204 9.63 -7.67 -6.81
C GLN A 204 11.06 -7.62 -6.27
N LYS A 205 11.35 -8.30 -5.15
CA LYS A 205 12.69 -8.42 -4.58
C LYS A 205 13.65 -9.03 -5.61
N GLU A 206 13.36 -10.23 -6.08
CA GLU A 206 14.20 -10.94 -7.06
C GLU A 206 14.36 -10.15 -8.36
N GLN A 207 13.29 -9.49 -8.84
CA GLN A 207 13.39 -8.66 -10.03
C GLN A 207 14.35 -7.49 -9.83
N CYS A 208 14.24 -6.79 -8.72
CA CYS A 208 15.05 -5.61 -8.43
C CYS A 208 16.50 -5.99 -8.10
N GLU A 209 16.75 -7.09 -7.38
CA GLU A 209 18.09 -7.63 -7.14
C GLU A 209 18.78 -7.98 -8.47
N ARG A 210 18.08 -8.66 -9.40
CA ARG A 210 18.62 -8.96 -10.73
C ARG A 210 18.88 -7.70 -11.57
N ASP A 211 17.96 -6.75 -11.57
CA ASP A 211 18.01 -5.60 -12.48
C ASP A 211 18.89 -4.44 -11.97
N PHE A 212 19.11 -4.36 -10.66
CA PHE A 212 19.82 -3.25 -10.01
C PHE A 212 21.03 -3.68 -9.17
N GLY A 213 21.18 -4.96 -8.81
CA GLY A 213 22.22 -5.41 -7.88
C GLY A 213 22.07 -4.82 -6.47
N ALA A 214 20.83 -4.53 -6.05
CA ALA A 214 20.55 -3.83 -4.80
C ALA A 214 20.44 -4.77 -3.60
N ASN A 215 20.85 -4.29 -2.41
CA ASN A 215 20.60 -4.98 -1.15
C ASN A 215 19.13 -4.85 -0.77
N MET A 216 18.38 -5.96 -0.75
CA MET A 216 16.94 -5.93 -0.53
C MET A 216 16.42 -6.86 0.55
N LYS A 217 15.38 -6.39 1.26
CA LYS A 217 14.67 -7.17 2.28
C LYS A 217 13.16 -7.07 2.11
N ILE A 218 12.47 -8.06 2.67
CA ILE A 218 11.01 -8.08 2.71
C ILE A 218 10.54 -7.34 3.95
N LEU A 219 9.67 -6.34 3.77
CA LEU A 219 8.98 -5.66 4.86
C LEU A 219 7.50 -5.53 4.51
N ARG A 220 6.67 -6.31 5.20
CA ARG A 220 5.22 -6.34 5.05
C ARG A 220 4.55 -5.68 6.27
N LYS A 221 3.25 -5.42 6.14
CA LYS A 221 2.42 -5.02 7.28
C LYS A 221 2.52 -6.10 8.37
N ASN A 222 2.52 -5.67 9.63
CA ASN A 222 2.47 -6.57 10.79
C ASN A 222 1.04 -6.73 11.32
N GLY A 223 0.83 -7.79 12.11
CA GLY A 223 -0.39 -8.09 12.86
C GLY A 223 -0.09 -8.59 14.27
N GLN A 224 -1.14 -8.77 15.08
CA GLN A 224 -1.03 -9.20 16.48
C GLN A 224 -1.15 -10.72 16.64
N PHE A 225 -2.02 -11.36 15.86
CA PHE A 225 -2.27 -12.80 15.83
C PHE A 225 -2.59 -13.37 17.22
N GLU A 226 -3.64 -12.85 17.84
CA GLU A 226 -4.08 -13.27 19.16
C GLU A 226 -4.91 -14.57 19.08
N SER A 227 -4.51 -15.58 19.86
CA SER A 227 -5.13 -16.92 19.81
C SER A 227 -6.59 -16.95 20.24
N GLN A 228 -7.06 -15.93 20.95
CA GLN A 228 -8.45 -15.82 21.42
C GLN A 228 -9.45 -15.68 20.27
N TYR A 229 -9.00 -15.24 19.09
CA TYR A 229 -9.85 -15.07 17.92
C TYR A 229 -9.94 -16.31 17.03
N LEU A 230 -9.28 -17.42 17.41
CA LEU A 230 -9.41 -18.69 16.71
C LEU A 230 -10.78 -19.31 16.98
N LYS A 231 -11.55 -19.54 15.92
CA LYS A 231 -12.85 -20.19 16.00
C LYS A 231 -12.70 -21.70 16.12
N LYS A 232 -13.68 -22.30 16.80
CA LYS A 232 -13.86 -23.75 16.92
C LYS A 232 -15.03 -24.28 16.10
N THR A 233 -15.92 -23.39 15.69
CA THR A 233 -17.17 -23.71 14.99
C THR A 233 -17.36 -22.75 13.83
N VAL A 234 -18.06 -23.21 12.80
CA VAL A 234 -18.43 -22.41 11.62
C VAL A 234 -19.86 -21.90 11.80
N ASN A 235 -20.14 -20.66 11.39
CA ASN A 235 -21.50 -20.12 11.46
C ASN A 235 -22.46 -20.86 10.50
N SER A 236 -23.76 -20.80 10.84
CA SER A 236 -24.86 -21.17 9.95
C SER A 236 -25.87 -20.02 9.92
N PRO A 237 -26.00 -19.27 8.81
CA PRO A 237 -25.28 -19.41 7.53
C PRO A 237 -23.78 -19.07 7.64
N ILE A 238 -22.98 -19.61 6.71
CA ILE A 238 -21.54 -19.30 6.57
C ILE A 238 -21.38 -17.84 6.12
N ARG A 239 -20.52 -17.09 6.79
CA ARG A 239 -20.34 -15.65 6.56
C ARG A 239 -19.00 -15.35 5.90
N LEU A 240 -19.06 -14.73 4.73
CA LEU A 240 -17.91 -14.24 3.99
C LEU A 240 -17.88 -12.72 4.08
N VAL A 241 -16.71 -12.15 4.36
CA VAL A 241 -16.52 -10.70 4.44
C VAL A 241 -15.42 -10.23 3.50
N TYR A 242 -15.73 -9.20 2.72
CA TYR A 242 -14.78 -8.43 1.96
C TYR A 242 -14.77 -6.99 2.48
N ALA A 243 -13.61 -6.50 2.92
CA ALA A 243 -13.46 -5.11 3.34
C ALA A 243 -12.39 -4.42 2.50
N GLY A 244 -12.81 -3.48 1.65
CA GLY A 244 -11.86 -2.77 0.80
C GLY A 244 -12.47 -2.09 -0.42
N GLY A 245 -11.61 -1.36 -1.13
CA GLY A 245 -12.01 -0.71 -2.36
C GLY A 245 -12.23 -1.69 -3.50
N ILE A 246 -13.38 -1.55 -4.16
CA ILE A 246 -13.89 -2.38 -5.27
C ILE A 246 -13.47 -1.85 -6.66
N TYR A 247 -12.59 -0.85 -6.70
CA TYR A 247 -11.93 -0.32 -7.90
C TYR A 247 -10.95 -1.34 -8.52
N LEU A 248 -10.37 -1.01 -9.68
CA LEU A 248 -9.64 -1.97 -10.55
C LEU A 248 -10.48 -3.20 -10.88
N ASP A 249 -11.78 -3.00 -11.16
CA ASP A 249 -12.72 -4.05 -11.53
C ASP A 249 -12.87 -5.21 -10.54
N ARG A 250 -12.44 -5.05 -9.29
CA ARG A 250 -12.65 -6.05 -8.22
C ARG A 250 -14.12 -6.37 -7.98
N TRP A 251 -15.01 -5.40 -8.21
CA TRP A 251 -16.46 -5.63 -8.17
C TRP A 251 -16.93 -6.72 -9.15
N LYS A 252 -16.22 -6.96 -10.27
CA LYS A 252 -16.55 -8.04 -11.22
C LYS A 252 -16.26 -9.42 -10.61
N THR A 253 -15.14 -9.55 -9.89
CA THR A 253 -14.82 -10.78 -9.15
C THR A 253 -15.82 -11.01 -8.02
N LEU A 254 -16.19 -9.96 -7.28
CA LEU A 254 -17.23 -10.03 -6.25
C LEU A 254 -18.60 -10.39 -6.82
N LYS A 255 -18.93 -9.93 -8.04
CA LYS A 255 -20.16 -10.33 -8.75
C LYS A 255 -20.19 -11.84 -8.97
N VAL A 256 -19.10 -12.44 -9.45
CA VAL A 256 -19.03 -13.91 -9.67
C VAL A 256 -19.26 -14.67 -8.35
N LEU A 257 -18.67 -14.18 -7.27
CA LEU A 257 -18.89 -14.76 -5.94
C LEU A 257 -20.35 -14.62 -5.49
N ALA A 258 -20.94 -13.43 -5.64
CA ALA A 258 -22.34 -13.17 -5.30
C ALA A 258 -23.31 -14.01 -6.15
N ASP A 259 -23.07 -14.16 -7.46
CA ASP A 259 -23.84 -15.03 -8.36
C ASP A 259 -23.81 -16.49 -7.89
N ALA A 260 -22.64 -17.00 -7.49
CA ALA A 260 -22.50 -18.36 -6.99
C ALA A 260 -23.21 -18.58 -5.64
N ILE A 261 -23.12 -17.61 -4.73
CA ILE A 261 -23.83 -17.66 -3.43
C ILE A 261 -25.35 -17.60 -3.65
N ARG A 262 -25.85 -16.77 -4.58
CA ARG A 262 -27.27 -16.75 -4.95
C ARG A 262 -27.77 -18.11 -5.43
N ALA A 263 -27.01 -18.78 -6.29
CA ALA A 263 -27.36 -20.10 -6.79
C ALA A 263 -27.39 -21.17 -5.69
N ILE A 264 -26.50 -21.06 -4.70
CA ILE A 264 -26.46 -21.92 -3.51
C ILE A 264 -27.69 -21.69 -2.60
N ASN A 265 -28.11 -20.44 -2.48
CA ASN A 265 -29.16 -20.00 -1.56
C ASN A 265 -30.60 -20.20 -2.09
N VAL A 266 -30.78 -20.87 -3.24
CA VAL A 266 -32.09 -21.04 -3.89
C VAL A 266 -33.14 -21.68 -2.98
N ASP A 267 -32.72 -22.62 -2.12
CA ASP A 267 -33.58 -23.36 -1.18
C ASP A 267 -33.38 -22.92 0.28
N GLY A 268 -32.84 -21.72 0.51
CA GLY A 268 -32.59 -21.17 1.85
C GLY A 268 -31.20 -20.54 1.99
N VAL A 269 -31.06 -19.59 2.90
CA VAL A 269 -29.81 -18.85 3.12
C VAL A 269 -28.78 -19.75 3.81
N LYS A 270 -27.80 -20.24 3.05
CA LYS A 270 -26.68 -21.07 3.52
C LYS A 270 -25.37 -20.28 3.63
N MET A 271 -25.21 -19.26 2.80
CA MET A 271 -24.04 -18.38 2.76
C MET A 271 -24.45 -16.92 2.62
N VAL A 272 -23.68 -16.01 3.24
CA VAL A 272 -23.88 -14.55 3.12
C VAL A 272 -22.54 -13.88 2.86
N LEU A 273 -22.50 -12.99 1.87
CA LEU A 273 -21.37 -12.13 1.55
C LEU A 273 -21.63 -10.70 2.02
N ASP A 274 -20.84 -10.21 2.97
CA ASP A 274 -20.85 -8.83 3.44
C ASP A 274 -19.67 -8.05 2.81
N ILE A 275 -19.96 -6.98 2.07
CA ILE A 275 -19.00 -6.14 1.33
C ILE A 275 -18.93 -4.75 1.96
N TYR A 276 -17.83 -4.42 2.63
CA TYR A 276 -17.56 -3.11 3.22
C TYR A 276 -16.66 -2.29 2.30
N THR A 277 -17.13 -1.15 1.81
CA THR A 277 -16.36 -0.32 0.87
C THR A 277 -16.61 1.17 1.06
N ASN A 278 -15.58 1.98 0.78
CA ASN A 278 -15.68 3.45 0.70
C ASN A 278 -15.88 3.95 -0.73
N ASN A 279 -15.89 3.08 -1.74
CA ASN A 279 -16.18 3.47 -3.10
C ASN A 279 -17.67 3.77 -3.28
N LEU A 280 -17.98 4.77 -4.10
CA LEU A 280 -19.35 4.98 -4.59
C LEU A 280 -19.68 3.87 -5.59
N LEU A 281 -20.85 3.25 -5.42
CA LEU A 281 -21.40 2.28 -6.36
C LEU A 281 -22.29 3.01 -7.36
N ASN A 282 -22.16 2.66 -8.64
CA ASN A 282 -23.17 2.99 -9.64
C ASN A 282 -24.25 1.89 -9.69
N ASP A 283 -25.35 2.13 -10.39
CA ASP A 283 -26.50 1.20 -10.44
C ASP A 283 -26.09 -0.20 -10.91
N LYS A 284 -25.17 -0.29 -11.89
CA LYS A 284 -24.64 -1.56 -12.39
C LYS A 284 -23.91 -2.34 -11.30
N MET A 285 -23.06 -1.67 -10.53
CA MET A 285 -22.35 -2.29 -9.40
C MET A 285 -23.33 -2.69 -8.31
N GLN A 286 -24.25 -1.79 -7.94
CA GLN A 286 -25.27 -2.04 -6.91
C GLN A 286 -26.07 -3.31 -7.23
N GLN A 287 -26.60 -3.42 -8.45
CA GLN A 287 -27.37 -4.60 -8.88
C GLN A 287 -26.51 -5.87 -8.95
N ALA A 288 -25.24 -5.76 -9.30
CA ALA A 288 -24.36 -6.92 -9.45
C ALA A 288 -23.97 -7.57 -8.10
N ILE A 289 -23.71 -6.75 -7.08
CA ILE A 289 -23.11 -7.19 -5.81
C ILE A 289 -23.97 -6.91 -4.58
N ASN A 290 -25.17 -6.37 -4.72
CA ASN A 290 -26.06 -6.12 -3.59
C ASN A 290 -27.51 -6.54 -3.89
N ASP A 291 -27.85 -7.78 -3.53
CA ASP A 291 -29.24 -8.26 -3.57
C ASP A 291 -29.93 -8.16 -2.19
N GLY A 292 -29.21 -7.71 -1.16
CA GLY A 292 -29.72 -7.53 0.19
C GLY A 292 -29.88 -8.83 0.99
N VAL A 293 -29.73 -10.00 0.36
CA VAL A 293 -29.98 -11.31 0.98
C VAL A 293 -28.71 -12.14 1.01
N SER A 294 -28.22 -12.53 -0.18
CA SER A 294 -27.03 -13.35 -0.40
C SER A 294 -25.76 -12.51 -0.41
N SER A 295 -25.85 -11.27 -0.91
CA SER A 295 -24.75 -10.31 -0.94
C SER A 295 -25.23 -8.94 -0.51
N ARG A 296 -24.53 -8.34 0.47
CA ARG A 296 -24.90 -7.09 1.14
C ARG A 296 -23.75 -6.10 1.08
N VAL A 297 -24.03 -4.90 0.58
CA VAL A 297 -23.02 -3.83 0.55
C VAL A 297 -23.25 -2.86 1.70
N HIS A 298 -22.19 -2.61 2.45
CA HIS A 298 -22.12 -1.75 3.62
C HIS A 298 -21.16 -0.58 3.38
N LYS A 299 -21.36 0.51 4.13
CA LYS A 299 -20.41 1.62 4.16
C LYS A 299 -19.09 1.15 4.79
N ALA A 300 -18.01 1.86 4.47
CA ALA A 300 -16.74 1.64 5.16
C ALA A 300 -16.88 1.87 6.67
N VAL A 301 -16.22 1.01 7.43
CA VAL A 301 -16.23 0.95 8.89
C VAL A 301 -14.84 1.27 9.44
N SER A 302 -14.75 1.56 10.73
CA SER A 302 -13.46 1.74 11.40
C SER A 302 -12.68 0.43 11.47
N MET A 303 -11.36 0.48 11.70
CA MET A 303 -10.56 -0.75 11.86
C MET A 303 -11.03 -1.58 13.06
N VAL A 304 -11.42 -0.94 14.17
CA VAL A 304 -11.92 -1.63 15.38
C VAL A 304 -13.22 -2.38 15.06
N GLU A 305 -14.15 -1.70 14.40
CA GLU A 305 -15.41 -2.32 13.96
C GLU A 305 -15.19 -3.43 12.93
N LEU A 306 -14.22 -3.26 12.02
CA LEU A 306 -13.86 -4.28 11.05
C LEU A 306 -13.31 -5.55 11.72
N MET A 307 -12.50 -5.41 12.79
CA MET A 307 -12.02 -6.57 13.56
C MET A 307 -13.18 -7.32 14.23
N GLU A 308 -14.14 -6.60 14.81
CA GLU A 308 -15.36 -7.22 15.35
C GLU A 308 -16.14 -7.99 14.27
N ILE A 309 -16.34 -7.39 13.09
CA ILE A 309 -17.01 -8.04 11.95
C ILE A 309 -16.25 -9.32 11.54
N TYR A 310 -14.93 -9.25 11.49
CA TYR A 310 -14.08 -10.40 11.20
C TYR A 310 -14.27 -11.52 12.21
N HIS A 311 -14.27 -11.22 13.51
CA HIS A 311 -14.50 -12.22 14.56
C HIS A 311 -15.87 -12.90 14.47
N HIS A 312 -16.86 -12.24 13.87
CA HIS A 312 -18.18 -12.81 13.60
C HIS A 312 -18.31 -13.46 12.21
N SER A 313 -17.26 -13.45 11.38
CA SER A 313 -17.24 -13.98 9.99
C SER A 313 -16.37 -15.23 9.82
N ASP A 314 -16.69 -16.14 8.91
CA ASP A 314 -15.94 -17.39 8.73
C ASP A 314 -14.82 -17.27 7.70
N VAL A 315 -15.01 -16.40 6.69
CA VAL A 315 -14.07 -16.22 5.58
C VAL A 315 -13.76 -14.75 5.37
N ALA A 316 -12.47 -14.40 5.38
CA ALA A 316 -11.97 -13.09 5.01
C ALA A 316 -11.41 -13.11 3.58
N LEU A 317 -11.91 -12.20 2.74
CA LEU A 317 -11.68 -12.23 1.29
C LEU A 317 -10.57 -11.28 0.83
N HIS A 318 -9.63 -11.84 0.07
CA HIS A 318 -8.75 -11.09 -0.83
C HIS A 318 -9.18 -11.33 -2.28
N VAL A 319 -9.63 -10.28 -2.98
CA VAL A 319 -10.05 -10.39 -4.39
C VAL A 319 -9.28 -9.41 -5.26
N GLU A 320 -8.90 -9.88 -6.45
CA GLU A 320 -8.35 -9.08 -7.53
C GLU A 320 -9.10 -9.35 -8.84
N ALA A 321 -8.97 -8.45 -9.81
CA ALA A 321 -9.60 -8.61 -11.11
C ALA A 321 -8.80 -9.51 -12.04
N PHE A 322 -9.51 -10.11 -13.01
CA PHE A 322 -8.96 -11.08 -13.96
C PHE A 322 -8.81 -10.51 -15.38
N ASP A 323 -9.08 -9.23 -15.63
CA ASP A 323 -8.77 -8.62 -16.92
C ASP A 323 -7.27 -8.34 -17.07
N VAL A 324 -6.80 -8.35 -18.32
CA VAL A 324 -5.36 -8.23 -18.66
C VAL A 324 -4.74 -6.97 -18.06
N THR A 325 -5.43 -5.83 -18.13
CA THR A 325 -4.89 -4.55 -17.65
C THR A 325 -4.66 -4.59 -16.15
N ASN A 326 -5.66 -4.99 -15.37
CA ASN A 326 -5.54 -5.04 -13.92
C ASN A 326 -4.59 -6.13 -13.44
N ARG A 327 -4.56 -7.31 -14.09
CA ARG A 327 -3.57 -8.37 -13.80
C ARG A 327 -2.14 -7.85 -13.87
N HIS A 328 -1.82 -7.04 -14.89
CA HIS A 328 -0.49 -6.45 -15.03
C HIS A 328 -0.19 -5.37 -13.98
N ILE A 329 -1.19 -4.58 -13.58
CA ILE A 329 -1.04 -3.55 -12.55
C ILE A 329 -0.73 -4.17 -11.19
N VAL A 330 -1.50 -5.19 -10.77
CA VAL A 330 -1.37 -5.77 -9.42
C VAL A 330 -0.42 -6.95 -9.32
N ARG A 331 0.24 -7.31 -10.43
CA ARG A 331 1.09 -8.50 -10.57
C ARG A 331 2.13 -8.64 -9.45
N MET A 332 2.81 -7.54 -9.11
CA MET A 332 3.85 -7.50 -8.09
C MET A 332 3.39 -6.88 -6.77
N SER A 333 2.14 -6.44 -6.69
CA SER A 333 1.60 -5.78 -5.50
C SER A 333 1.33 -6.80 -4.40
N PHE A 334 1.47 -6.36 -3.15
CA PHE A 334 1.01 -7.11 -1.99
C PHE A 334 -0.05 -6.26 -1.29
N SER A 335 -1.29 -6.76 -1.25
CA SER A 335 -2.35 -6.04 -0.55
C SER A 335 -2.13 -6.14 0.94
N THR A 336 -2.05 -5.01 1.64
CA THR A 336 -1.92 -4.98 3.11
C THR A 336 -3.07 -5.71 3.80
N LYS A 337 -4.24 -5.79 3.14
CA LYS A 337 -5.41 -6.55 3.58
C LYS A 337 -5.17 -8.04 3.73
N ILE A 338 -4.19 -8.61 3.02
CA ILE A 338 -3.84 -10.02 3.20
C ILE A 338 -3.47 -10.28 4.65
N ILE A 339 -2.75 -9.35 5.28
CA ILE A 339 -2.37 -9.47 6.69
C ILE A 339 -3.58 -9.29 7.59
N ASP A 340 -4.47 -8.33 7.28
CA ASP A 340 -5.73 -8.15 8.02
C ASP A 340 -6.60 -9.40 7.96
N CYS A 341 -6.72 -10.05 6.79
CA CYS A 341 -7.44 -11.31 6.63
C CYS A 341 -6.79 -12.46 7.39
N MET A 342 -5.46 -12.49 7.51
CA MET A 342 -4.78 -13.54 8.29
C MET A 342 -4.91 -13.30 9.79
N ASP A 343 -4.98 -12.05 10.23
CA ASP A 343 -5.12 -11.63 11.64
C ASP A 343 -6.59 -11.62 12.11
N SER A 344 -7.54 -11.83 11.19
CA SER A 344 -8.98 -11.69 11.41
C SER A 344 -9.59 -12.78 12.31
N GLY A 345 -8.91 -13.93 12.44
CA GLY A 345 -9.51 -15.15 12.98
C GLY A 345 -10.50 -15.83 12.01
N CYS A 346 -10.42 -15.53 10.71
CA CYS A 346 -11.19 -16.21 9.67
C CYS A 346 -10.30 -17.18 8.87
N ALA A 347 -10.92 -18.07 8.10
CA ALA A 347 -10.24 -18.64 6.94
C ALA A 347 -9.94 -17.54 5.92
N VAL A 348 -8.73 -17.53 5.35
CA VAL A 348 -8.42 -16.63 4.23
C VAL A 348 -8.85 -17.28 2.93
N MET A 349 -9.59 -16.55 2.09
CA MET A 349 -9.89 -16.94 0.72
C MET A 349 -9.37 -15.88 -0.25
N ALA A 350 -8.56 -16.31 -1.22
CA ALA A 350 -7.96 -15.45 -2.21
C ALA A 350 -8.45 -15.79 -3.62
N ILE A 351 -9.15 -14.85 -4.26
CA ILE A 351 -9.65 -14.98 -5.65
C ILE A 351 -8.87 -14.00 -6.51
N CYS A 352 -7.80 -14.49 -7.13
CA CYS A 352 -6.86 -13.64 -7.87
C CYS A 352 -6.06 -14.43 -8.90
N ASP A 353 -5.48 -13.72 -9.88
CA ASP A 353 -4.64 -14.31 -10.91
C ASP A 353 -3.47 -15.14 -10.32
N GLU A 354 -3.10 -16.20 -11.02
CA GLU A 354 -2.02 -17.10 -10.61
C GLU A 354 -0.67 -16.38 -10.45
N LYS A 355 -0.43 -15.32 -11.22
CA LYS A 355 0.82 -14.55 -11.19
C LYS A 355 0.78 -13.37 -10.23
N GLN A 356 -0.34 -13.16 -9.52
CA GLN A 356 -0.47 -12.11 -8.51
C GLN A 356 0.36 -12.48 -7.27
N ALA A 357 1.31 -11.62 -6.89
CA ALA A 357 2.32 -11.92 -5.88
C ALA A 357 1.77 -12.17 -4.46
N GLY A 358 0.69 -11.49 -4.07
CA GLY A 358 -0.05 -11.76 -2.82
C GLY A 358 -0.69 -13.15 -2.80
N GLY A 359 -1.38 -13.53 -3.88
CA GLY A 359 -1.90 -14.88 -4.08
C GLY A 359 -0.79 -15.94 -4.12
N ALA A 360 0.34 -15.65 -4.77
CA ALA A 360 1.50 -16.55 -4.79
C ALA A 360 2.09 -16.75 -3.39
N TYR A 361 2.16 -15.69 -2.58
CA TYR A 361 2.54 -15.79 -1.17
C TYR A 361 1.61 -16.72 -0.39
N LEU A 362 0.29 -16.56 -0.52
CA LEU A 362 -0.69 -17.39 0.17
C LEU A 362 -0.62 -18.86 -0.25
N ARG A 363 -0.50 -19.13 -1.56
CA ARG A 363 -0.33 -20.48 -2.12
C ARG A 363 0.94 -21.16 -1.63
N ARG A 364 2.10 -20.48 -1.71
CA ARG A 364 3.39 -21.04 -1.28
C ARG A 364 3.41 -21.44 0.20
N ASN A 365 2.67 -20.72 1.04
CA ASN A 365 2.56 -21.02 2.47
C ASN A 365 1.37 -21.94 2.80
N GLY A 366 0.54 -22.32 1.81
CA GLY A 366 -0.62 -23.16 2.01
C GLY A 366 -1.65 -22.57 2.99
N CYS A 367 -1.74 -21.24 3.10
CA CYS A 367 -2.45 -20.58 4.21
C CYS A 367 -3.73 -19.85 3.80
N ALA A 368 -4.27 -20.16 2.61
CA ALA A 368 -5.55 -19.66 2.14
C ALA A 368 -6.19 -20.61 1.12
N ILE A 369 -7.51 -20.56 1.02
CA ILE A 369 -8.28 -21.14 -0.09
C ILE A 369 -8.04 -20.27 -1.33
N CYS A 370 -7.24 -20.75 -2.28
CA CYS A 370 -6.82 -19.96 -3.43
C CYS A 370 -7.57 -20.37 -4.69
N ILE A 371 -8.26 -19.40 -5.31
CA ILE A 371 -9.02 -19.56 -6.56
C ILE A 371 -8.36 -18.69 -7.64
N ASN A 372 -7.77 -19.34 -8.65
CA ASN A 372 -7.07 -18.71 -9.78
C ASN A 372 -7.86 -18.76 -11.09
N ASP A 373 -9.02 -19.40 -11.10
CA ASP A 373 -9.99 -19.39 -12.19
C ASP A 373 -11.38 -19.10 -11.64
N LEU A 374 -12.09 -18.15 -12.26
CA LEU A 374 -13.43 -17.76 -11.84
C LEU A 374 -14.46 -18.88 -12.05
N SER A 375 -14.21 -19.85 -12.94
CA SER A 375 -15.08 -21.01 -13.12
C SER A 375 -15.16 -21.88 -11.86
N GLU A 376 -14.09 -21.91 -11.06
CA GLU A 376 -13.97 -22.77 -9.88
C GLU A 376 -14.72 -22.24 -8.66
N VAL A 377 -15.14 -20.98 -8.66
CA VAL A 377 -15.78 -20.32 -7.51
C VAL A 377 -16.98 -21.13 -7.00
N ALA A 378 -17.87 -21.55 -7.91
CA ALA A 378 -19.05 -22.30 -7.52
C ALA A 378 -18.72 -23.70 -6.97
N HIS A 379 -17.69 -24.35 -7.51
CA HIS A 379 -17.24 -25.66 -7.02
C HIS A 379 -16.64 -25.54 -5.61
N VAL A 380 -15.77 -24.55 -5.40
CA VAL A 380 -15.14 -24.30 -4.11
C VAL A 380 -16.16 -23.95 -3.03
N LEU A 381 -17.14 -23.10 -3.32
CA LEU A 381 -18.20 -22.79 -2.35
C LEU A 381 -19.06 -24.01 -1.99
N ARG A 382 -19.40 -24.88 -2.95
CA ARG A 382 -20.11 -26.13 -2.65
C ARG A 382 -19.27 -27.05 -1.77
N ASN A 383 -17.99 -27.20 -2.07
CA ASN A 383 -17.09 -28.00 -1.23
C ASN A 383 -17.00 -27.45 0.22
N ILE A 384 -17.05 -26.13 0.41
CA ILE A 384 -17.11 -25.51 1.74
C ILE A 384 -18.43 -25.83 2.46
N LEU A 385 -19.57 -25.87 1.75
CA LEU A 385 -20.84 -26.27 2.37
C LEU A 385 -20.84 -27.74 2.79
N ASP A 386 -20.30 -28.60 1.94
CA ASP A 386 -20.25 -30.04 2.18
C ASP A 386 -19.22 -30.38 3.28
N ASN A 387 -18.17 -29.56 3.41
CA ASN A 387 -17.09 -29.74 4.37
C ASN A 387 -16.74 -28.45 5.16
N PRO A 388 -17.63 -27.92 6.02
CA PRO A 388 -17.40 -26.62 6.66
C PRO A 388 -16.14 -26.55 7.53
N LEU A 389 -15.72 -27.68 8.13
CA LEU A 389 -14.51 -27.76 8.95
C LEU A 389 -13.22 -27.40 8.19
N LEU A 390 -13.25 -27.40 6.85
CA LEU A 390 -12.19 -26.88 6.01
C LEU A 390 -11.83 -25.41 6.37
N LEU A 391 -12.82 -24.61 6.77
CA LEU A 391 -12.60 -23.22 7.16
C LEU A 391 -11.78 -23.11 8.45
N ILE A 392 -12.00 -24.02 9.40
CA ILE A 392 -11.23 -24.05 10.65
C ILE A 392 -9.77 -24.43 10.37
N ASP A 393 -9.52 -25.40 9.48
CA ASP A 393 -8.17 -25.77 9.05
C ASP A 393 -7.43 -24.59 8.39
N TYR A 394 -8.06 -23.90 7.43
CA TYR A 394 -7.43 -22.75 6.78
C TYR A 394 -7.25 -21.54 7.69
N GLN A 395 -8.15 -21.33 8.67
CA GLN A 395 -7.94 -20.34 9.72
C GLN A 395 -6.67 -20.65 10.51
N HIS A 396 -6.47 -21.89 10.96
CA HIS A 396 -5.27 -22.27 11.70
C HIS A 396 -4.00 -22.09 10.87
N LYS A 397 -4.02 -22.49 9.59
CA LYS A 397 -2.89 -22.28 8.68
C LYS A 397 -2.56 -20.80 8.49
N ALA A 398 -3.57 -19.95 8.30
CA ALA A 398 -3.40 -18.50 8.19
C ALA A 398 -2.79 -17.91 9.47
N PHE A 399 -3.28 -18.31 10.64
CA PHE A 399 -2.80 -17.87 11.94
C PHE A 399 -1.34 -18.25 12.19
N GLU A 400 -0.96 -19.51 11.97
CA GLU A 400 0.42 -19.99 12.20
C GLU A 400 1.43 -19.29 11.29
N VAL A 401 1.09 -19.15 10.00
CA VAL A 401 1.92 -18.40 9.05
C VAL A 401 1.97 -16.92 9.41
N GLY A 402 0.86 -16.37 9.89
CA GLY A 402 0.73 -15.04 10.46
C GLY A 402 1.73 -14.77 11.58
N ARG A 403 1.67 -15.59 12.63
CA ARG A 403 2.60 -15.51 13.78
C ARG A 403 4.05 -15.69 13.39
N LYS A 404 4.33 -16.60 12.45
CA LYS A 404 5.70 -16.89 12.02
C LYS A 404 6.34 -15.72 11.28
N TYR A 405 5.61 -15.07 10.37
CA TYR A 405 6.20 -14.11 9.43
C TYR A 405 5.72 -12.66 9.60
N HIS A 406 4.65 -12.40 10.34
CA HIS A 406 4.00 -11.08 10.42
C HIS A 406 3.76 -10.57 11.84
N LEU A 407 4.22 -11.29 12.87
CA LEU A 407 4.08 -10.84 14.25
C LEU A 407 4.82 -9.49 14.45
N GLN A 408 4.10 -8.49 14.94
CA GLN A 408 4.61 -7.12 15.12
C GLN A 408 5.96 -7.08 15.83
N LYS A 409 6.10 -7.81 16.95
CA LYS A 409 7.34 -7.85 17.72
C LYS A 409 8.57 -8.24 16.88
N ASN A 410 8.40 -9.20 15.97
CA ASN A 410 9.50 -9.70 15.13
C ASN A 410 9.83 -8.69 14.03
N ILE A 411 8.81 -8.22 13.30
CA ILE A 411 9.00 -7.24 12.21
C ILE A 411 9.63 -5.95 12.74
N THR A 412 9.13 -5.43 13.87
CA THR A 412 9.64 -4.20 14.49
C THR A 412 11.09 -4.36 14.92
N ARG A 413 11.44 -5.48 15.59
CA ARG A 413 12.81 -5.77 16.00
C ARG A 413 13.75 -5.80 14.80
N ASP A 414 13.39 -6.54 13.75
CA ASP A 414 14.24 -6.72 12.58
C ASP A 414 14.41 -5.39 11.81
N LEU A 415 13.35 -4.58 11.73
CA LEU A 415 13.39 -3.24 11.14
C LEU A 415 14.33 -2.29 11.92
N ILE A 416 14.25 -2.27 13.24
CA ILE A 416 15.14 -1.45 14.09
C ILE A 416 16.59 -1.90 13.92
N GLN A 417 16.86 -3.22 13.97
CA GLN A 417 18.21 -3.77 13.78
C GLN A 417 18.80 -3.38 12.42
N ASP A 418 17.99 -3.37 11.37
CA ASP A 418 18.45 -2.96 10.04
C ASP A 418 18.85 -1.49 10.00
N PHE A 419 18.05 -0.60 10.59
CA PHE A 419 18.39 0.82 10.69
C PHE A 419 19.66 1.03 11.54
N GLU A 420 19.75 0.41 12.72
CA GLU A 420 20.94 0.52 13.59
C GLU A 420 22.21 -0.02 12.92
N SER A 421 22.10 -1.10 12.16
CA SER A 421 23.24 -1.69 11.43
C SER A 421 23.74 -0.75 10.34
N ILE A 422 22.82 -0.15 9.57
CA ILE A 422 23.16 0.83 8.54
C ILE A 422 23.75 2.12 9.14
N GLU A 423 23.22 2.59 10.26
CA GLU A 423 23.78 3.75 10.98
C GLU A 423 25.23 3.47 11.43
N LYS A 424 25.52 2.28 11.96
CA LYS A 424 26.87 1.92 12.43
C LYS A 424 27.90 1.89 11.32
N ILE A 425 27.53 1.40 10.12
CA ILE A 425 28.42 1.37 8.94
C ILE A 425 28.88 2.78 8.54
N LYS A 426 28.07 3.83 8.80
CA LYS A 426 28.45 5.23 8.54
C LYS A 426 29.49 5.78 9.52
N LYS A 427 29.50 5.27 10.76
CA LYS A 427 30.38 5.77 11.84
C LYS A 427 31.77 5.14 11.82
N LEU A 428 31.93 4.05 11.07
CA LEU A 428 33.21 3.41 10.73
C LEU A 428 33.77 4.06 9.46
#